data_AF-A0A3Y7UVG9-F1
#
_entry.id   AF-A0A3Y7UVG9-F1
#
_cell.length_a   1.000
_cell.length_b   1.000
_cell.length_c   1.000
_cell.angle_alpha   90.00
_cell.angle_beta   90.00
_cell.angle_gamma   90.00
#
_symmetry.space_group_name_H-M   'P 1'
#
loop_
_entity.id
_entity.type
_entity.pdbx_description
1 polymer ?
#
loop_
_entity_poly.entity_id
_entity_poly.type
_entity_poly.pdbx_seq_one_letter_code
_entity_poly.pdbx_strand_id
1 'polypeptide(L)'
;MAKLISTRELATIITALLVKPELLGELDSPEKHRALMEDLGRVVAEHCGGNVTEIALPETDGTAAEGALQNGQPVRYLETKESSPYLIVHPDASLPSVTQNVWMHADPDGWEEHFNGETDALTPEMSEQFRQQVYALLTPESHTTSSEMRLTLQDWQLGEAEIPEEDCQPYQVKVLAENKNVQCEVTNETGTTCFGLILEIDRGVPTLHIDTGSDSLLHIHAAHDGLVLTPDAPSHGFEDAPVDRFSYNSPSLLVPGV
;
A
#
# COMPACT_ATOMS: atom_id res chain seq x y z
N MET A 1 -14.10 16.99 -32.81
CA MET A 1 -12.92 17.02 -31.90
C MET A 1 -12.79 15.65 -31.28
N ALA A 2 -11.58 15.08 -31.26
CA ALA A 2 -11.32 13.80 -30.61
C ALA A 2 -11.06 14.01 -29.11
N LYS A 3 -11.45 13.04 -28.28
CA LYS A 3 -11.00 12.98 -26.88
C LYS A 3 -9.59 12.37 -26.86
N LEU A 4 -8.71 12.93 -26.04
CA LEU A 4 -7.39 12.36 -25.76
C LEU A 4 -7.50 11.66 -24.40
N ILE A 5 -7.20 10.37 -24.37
CA ILE A 5 -7.27 9.54 -23.17
C ILE A 5 -5.87 9.00 -22.93
N SER A 6 -5.32 9.23 -21.75
CA SER A 6 -4.03 8.70 -21.31
C SER A 6 -4.12 7.21 -20.96
N THR A 7 -2.98 6.52 -20.90
CA THR A 7 -2.91 5.11 -20.49
C THR A 7 -3.58 4.86 -19.14
N ARG A 8 -3.40 5.78 -18.20
CA ARG A 8 -3.98 5.69 -16.87
C ARG A 8 -5.49 5.86 -16.88
N GLU A 9 -5.98 6.87 -17.59
CA GLU A 9 -7.43 7.08 -17.73
C GLU A 9 -8.09 5.88 -18.41
N LEU A 10 -7.44 5.30 -19.43
CA LEU A 10 -7.91 4.07 -20.06
C LEU A 10 -7.95 2.89 -19.06
N ALA A 11 -6.89 2.69 -18.26
CA ALA A 11 -6.84 1.65 -17.24
C ALA A 11 -7.92 1.84 -16.16
N THR A 12 -8.16 3.09 -15.73
CA THR A 12 -9.23 3.42 -14.78
C THR A 12 -10.61 3.13 -15.38
N ILE A 13 -10.85 3.48 -16.65
CA ILE A 13 -12.11 3.17 -17.34
C ILE A 13 -12.34 1.66 -17.42
N ILE A 14 -11.33 0.89 -17.86
CA ILE A 14 -11.41 -0.57 -17.95
C ILE A 14 -11.66 -1.19 -16.58
N THR A 15 -10.97 -0.73 -15.54
CA THR A 15 -11.17 -1.19 -14.16
C THR A 15 -12.59 -0.93 -13.70
N ALA A 16 -13.11 0.28 -13.94
CA ALA A 16 -14.49 0.62 -13.58
C ALA A 16 -15.51 -0.25 -14.32
N LEU A 17 -15.31 -0.49 -15.63
CA LEU A 17 -16.18 -1.37 -16.42
C LEU A 17 -16.18 -2.81 -15.91
N LEU A 18 -15.04 -3.34 -15.49
CA LEU A 18 -14.93 -4.73 -15.02
C LEU A 18 -15.42 -4.91 -13.58
N VAL A 19 -15.12 -3.97 -12.68
CA VAL A 19 -15.35 -4.13 -11.23
C VAL A 19 -16.66 -3.48 -10.78
N LYS A 20 -17.03 -2.32 -11.35
CA LYS A 20 -18.18 -1.53 -10.90
C LYS A 20 -18.84 -0.74 -12.04
N PRO A 21 -19.38 -1.44 -13.07
CA PRO A 21 -19.88 -0.82 -14.28
C PRO A 21 -20.98 0.23 -14.04
N GLU A 22 -21.74 0.10 -12.95
CA GLU A 22 -22.79 1.04 -12.57
C GLU A 22 -22.28 2.47 -12.28
N LEU A 23 -20.99 2.65 -11.97
CA LEU A 23 -20.40 3.99 -11.83
C LEU A 23 -20.36 4.77 -13.15
N LEU A 24 -20.29 4.04 -14.28
CA LEU A 24 -20.27 4.62 -15.61
C LEU A 24 -21.66 4.61 -16.27
N GLY A 25 -22.61 3.88 -15.68
CA GLY A 25 -23.93 3.66 -16.26
C GLY A 25 -23.91 2.82 -17.55
N GLU A 26 -22.85 2.04 -17.74
CA GLU A 26 -22.62 1.18 -18.91
C GLU A 26 -22.75 -0.30 -18.51
N LEU A 27 -22.75 -1.20 -19.51
CA LEU A 27 -22.87 -2.66 -19.32
C LEU A 27 -24.12 -3.08 -18.53
N ASP A 28 -25.28 -2.69 -19.08
CA ASP A 28 -26.63 -2.92 -18.54
C ASP A 28 -27.05 -4.39 -18.33
N SER A 29 -26.21 -5.36 -18.69
CA SER A 29 -26.50 -6.79 -18.62
C SER A 29 -25.24 -7.63 -18.34
N PRO A 30 -25.35 -8.73 -17.56
CA PRO A 30 -24.25 -9.68 -17.35
C PRO A 30 -23.65 -10.20 -18.66
N GLU A 31 -24.46 -10.39 -19.71
CA GLU A 31 -24.00 -10.86 -21.02
C GLU A 31 -23.02 -9.87 -21.66
N LYS A 32 -23.36 -8.57 -21.65
CA LYS A 32 -22.46 -7.53 -22.20
C LYS A 32 -21.19 -7.39 -21.37
N HIS A 33 -21.29 -7.51 -20.05
CA HIS A 33 -20.13 -7.48 -19.16
C HIS A 33 -19.19 -8.65 -19.44
N ARG A 34 -19.72 -9.88 -19.57
CA ARG A 34 -18.94 -11.08 -19.91
C ARG A 34 -18.29 -10.98 -21.29
N ALA A 35 -19.01 -10.45 -22.29
CA ALA A 35 -18.45 -10.24 -23.62
C ALA A 35 -17.26 -9.26 -23.58
N LEU A 36 -17.38 -8.16 -22.84
CA LEU A 36 -16.27 -7.22 -22.65
C LEU A 36 -15.07 -7.90 -21.95
N MET A 37 -15.34 -8.70 -20.91
CA MET A 37 -14.31 -9.42 -20.17
C MET A 37 -13.55 -10.42 -21.06
N GLU A 38 -14.27 -11.15 -21.92
CA GLU A 38 -13.67 -12.06 -22.89
C GLU A 38 -12.83 -11.31 -23.93
N ASP A 39 -13.35 -10.21 -24.49
CA ASP A 39 -12.64 -9.38 -25.47
C ASP A 39 -11.34 -8.81 -24.88
N LEU A 40 -11.38 -8.29 -23.64
CA LEU A 40 -10.20 -7.78 -22.96
C LEU A 40 -9.19 -8.89 -22.65
N GLY A 41 -9.65 -10.04 -22.18
CA GLY A 41 -8.80 -11.21 -21.97
C GLY A 41 -8.09 -11.62 -23.26
N ARG A 42 -8.82 -11.66 -24.38
CA ARG A 42 -8.28 -12.01 -25.69
C ARG A 42 -7.21 -11.03 -26.17
N VAL A 43 -7.42 -9.73 -25.97
CA VAL A 43 -6.41 -8.70 -26.30
C VAL A 43 -5.14 -8.91 -25.48
N VAL A 44 -5.24 -9.22 -24.18
CA VAL A 44 -4.06 -9.50 -23.36
C VAL A 44 -3.37 -10.78 -23.84
N ALA A 45 -4.12 -11.85 -24.12
CA ALA A 45 -3.58 -13.11 -24.63
C ALA A 45 -2.86 -12.94 -25.98
N GLU A 46 -3.40 -12.13 -26.89
CA GLU A 46 -2.79 -11.85 -28.20
C GLU A 46 -1.42 -11.16 -28.07
N HIS A 47 -1.23 -10.33 -27.03
CA HIS A 47 0.01 -9.56 -26.83
C HIS A 47 0.99 -10.18 -25.82
N CYS A 48 0.50 -10.92 -24.84
CA CYS A 48 1.28 -11.44 -23.71
C CYS A 48 1.34 -12.98 -23.66
N GLY A 49 0.59 -13.64 -24.54
CA GLY A 49 0.48 -15.09 -24.65
C GLY A 49 -0.55 -15.73 -23.73
N GLY A 50 -0.84 -17.01 -23.98
CA GLY A 50 -1.92 -17.77 -23.35
C GLY A 50 -3.15 -17.88 -24.25
N ASN A 51 -4.09 -18.75 -23.90
CA ASN A 51 -5.30 -19.00 -24.68
C ASN A 51 -6.56 -18.81 -23.82
N VAL A 52 -7.32 -17.76 -24.12
CA VAL A 52 -8.62 -17.49 -23.49
C VAL A 52 -9.70 -18.32 -24.16
N THR A 53 -10.35 -19.19 -23.39
CA THR A 53 -11.37 -20.12 -23.91
C THR A 53 -12.78 -19.67 -23.62
N GLU A 54 -13.08 -19.34 -22.36
CA GLU A 54 -14.42 -18.95 -21.94
C GLU A 54 -14.44 -18.13 -20.66
N ILE A 55 -15.61 -17.55 -20.39
CA ILE A 55 -15.94 -16.93 -19.11
C ILE A 55 -16.74 -17.93 -18.27
N ALA A 56 -16.12 -18.46 -17.22
CA ALA A 56 -16.78 -19.32 -16.26
C ALA A 56 -17.65 -18.50 -15.31
N LEU A 57 -18.88 -18.94 -15.11
CA LEU A 57 -19.71 -18.47 -14.00
C LEU A 57 -19.33 -19.26 -12.74
N PRO A 58 -19.35 -18.63 -11.56
CA PRO A 58 -19.11 -19.36 -10.32
C PRO A 58 -20.07 -20.54 -10.22
N GLU A 59 -19.51 -21.75 -10.11
CA GLU A 59 -20.28 -22.97 -9.93
C GLU A 59 -21.09 -22.85 -8.64
N THR A 60 -22.40 -22.79 -8.80
CA THR A 60 -23.36 -22.99 -7.72
C THR A 60 -24.07 -24.29 -8.03
N ASP A 61 -23.38 -25.43 -7.90
CA ASP A 61 -23.92 -26.80 -7.90
C ASP A 61 -25.19 -27.03 -8.75
N GLY A 62 -25.22 -26.51 -9.99
CA GLY A 62 -26.39 -26.55 -10.88
C GLY A 62 -27.71 -26.00 -10.32
N THR A 63 -27.73 -25.15 -9.28
CA THR A 63 -28.97 -24.65 -8.65
C THR A 63 -29.11 -23.13 -8.56
N ALA A 64 -28.10 -22.31 -8.88
CA ALA A 64 -28.35 -20.88 -9.11
C ALA A 64 -28.83 -20.63 -10.54
N ALA A 65 -30.11 -20.89 -10.76
CA ALA A 65 -30.84 -20.05 -11.70
C ALA A 65 -30.78 -18.59 -11.22
N GLU A 66 -31.02 -17.63 -12.13
CA GLU A 66 -31.28 -16.24 -11.78
C GLU A 66 -32.12 -16.15 -10.50
N GLY A 67 -31.55 -15.61 -9.42
CA GLY A 67 -32.20 -15.52 -8.11
C GLY A 67 -31.72 -16.49 -7.02
N ALA A 68 -30.53 -17.08 -7.13
CA ALA A 68 -29.92 -17.78 -5.99
C ALA A 68 -29.86 -16.89 -4.74
N LEU A 69 -30.30 -17.46 -3.62
CA LEU A 69 -30.34 -16.79 -2.34
C LEU A 69 -29.11 -17.18 -1.53
N GLN A 70 -28.25 -16.22 -1.17
CA GLN A 70 -27.22 -16.41 -0.15
C GLN A 70 -27.75 -15.79 1.14
N ASN A 71 -27.85 -16.58 2.21
CA ASN A 71 -28.51 -16.17 3.47
C ASN A 71 -29.94 -15.62 3.30
N GLY A 72 -30.69 -16.07 2.27
CA GLY A 72 -32.06 -15.61 2.03
C GLY A 72 -32.19 -14.31 1.23
N GLN A 73 -31.08 -13.76 0.70
CA GLN A 73 -31.08 -12.58 -0.19
C GLN A 73 -30.58 -12.95 -1.59
N PRO A 74 -31.20 -12.41 -2.66
CA PRO A 74 -30.77 -12.67 -4.03
C PRO A 74 -29.38 -12.11 -4.24
N VAL A 75 -28.44 -12.98 -4.59
CA VAL A 75 -27.05 -12.63 -4.89
C VAL A 75 -27.03 -11.81 -6.17
N ARG A 76 -26.55 -10.56 -6.10
CA ARG A 76 -26.42 -9.73 -7.28
C ARG A 76 -25.10 -10.02 -7.99
N TYR A 77 -25.14 -9.97 -9.32
CA TYR A 77 -23.97 -10.08 -10.18
C TYR A 77 -22.90 -9.06 -9.76
N LEU A 78 -21.64 -9.50 -9.60
CA LEU A 78 -20.48 -8.69 -9.14
C LEU A 78 -20.55 -8.17 -7.69
N GLU A 79 -21.57 -8.55 -6.90
CA GLU A 79 -21.68 -8.11 -5.49
C GLU A 79 -20.65 -8.78 -4.58
N THR A 80 -20.31 -10.04 -4.86
CA THR A 80 -19.32 -10.80 -4.09
C THR A 80 -18.37 -11.55 -5.02
N LYS A 81 -17.29 -12.11 -4.46
CA LYS A 81 -16.35 -12.94 -5.22
C LYS A 81 -17.05 -14.19 -5.78
N GLU A 82 -17.99 -14.74 -5.04
CA GLU A 82 -18.78 -15.93 -5.39
C GLU A 82 -19.88 -15.62 -6.43
N SER A 83 -20.14 -14.35 -6.72
CA SER A 83 -21.12 -13.93 -7.74
C SER A 83 -20.47 -13.27 -8.97
N SER A 84 -19.14 -13.25 -8.99
CA SER A 84 -18.33 -12.68 -10.07
C SER A 84 -17.86 -13.77 -11.03
N PRO A 85 -17.91 -13.54 -12.36
CA PRO A 85 -17.37 -14.49 -13.34
C PRO A 85 -15.84 -14.58 -13.27
N TYR A 86 -15.30 -15.67 -13.81
CA TYR A 86 -13.87 -15.94 -13.94
C TYR A 86 -13.49 -16.05 -15.42
N LEU A 87 -12.30 -15.54 -15.77
CA LEU A 87 -11.71 -15.72 -17.10
C LEU A 87 -10.91 -17.02 -17.08
N ILE A 88 -11.22 -17.96 -17.97
CA ILE A 88 -10.41 -19.17 -18.12
C ILE A 88 -9.30 -18.90 -19.14
N VAL A 89 -8.05 -19.08 -18.69
CA VAL A 89 -6.86 -18.95 -19.52
C VAL A 89 -6.07 -20.26 -19.42
N HIS A 90 -5.73 -20.84 -20.56
CA HIS A 90 -4.83 -22.00 -20.66
C HIS A 90 -3.44 -21.57 -21.10
N PRO A 91 -2.38 -22.26 -20.65
CA PRO A 91 -1.04 -22.00 -21.14
C PRO A 91 -0.91 -22.54 -22.57
N ASP A 92 -0.15 -21.82 -23.40
CA ASP A 92 0.19 -22.26 -24.76
C ASP A 92 1.63 -21.87 -25.11
N ALA A 93 2.04 -22.20 -26.34
CA ALA A 93 3.40 -21.96 -26.81
C ALA A 93 3.75 -20.47 -27.02
N SER A 94 2.79 -19.55 -26.88
CA SER A 94 3.02 -18.12 -27.04
C SER A 94 3.47 -17.44 -25.74
N LEU A 95 3.32 -18.12 -24.59
CA LEU A 95 3.79 -17.60 -23.31
C LEU A 95 5.32 -17.49 -23.28
N PRO A 96 5.88 -16.42 -22.70
CA PRO A 96 7.32 -16.28 -22.50
C PRO A 96 7.87 -17.30 -21.49
N SER A 97 7.06 -17.65 -20.49
CA SER A 97 7.32 -18.69 -19.49
C SER A 97 5.99 -19.15 -18.88
N VAL A 98 5.89 -20.42 -18.50
CA VAL A 98 4.73 -20.97 -17.79
C VAL A 98 4.66 -20.44 -16.35
N THR A 99 5.81 -20.11 -15.74
CA THR A 99 5.94 -19.67 -14.35
C THR A 99 6.16 -18.16 -14.21
N GLN A 100 6.48 -17.45 -15.29
CA GLN A 100 6.71 -15.99 -15.30
C GLN A 100 5.96 -15.33 -16.46
N ASN A 101 4.68 -15.01 -16.25
CA ASN A 101 3.83 -14.35 -17.23
C ASN A 101 2.77 -13.48 -16.54
N VAL A 102 1.97 -12.76 -17.33
CA VAL A 102 0.98 -11.79 -16.84
C VAL A 102 -0.14 -12.43 -16.00
N TRP A 103 -0.40 -13.73 -16.15
CA TRP A 103 -1.50 -14.44 -15.51
C TRP A 103 -1.14 -14.99 -14.13
N MET A 104 0.15 -15.22 -13.86
CA MET A 104 0.64 -15.94 -12.67
C MET A 104 0.29 -15.27 -11.33
N HIS A 105 0.20 -13.94 -11.30
CA HIS A 105 -0.13 -13.24 -10.07
C HIS A 105 -1.63 -13.23 -9.74
N ALA A 106 -2.50 -13.69 -10.64
CA ALA A 106 -3.95 -13.78 -10.39
C ALA A 106 -4.33 -15.11 -9.71
N ASP A 107 -3.76 -16.22 -10.20
CA ASP A 107 -3.97 -17.57 -9.69
C ASP A 107 -2.63 -18.35 -9.72
N PRO A 108 -1.79 -18.22 -8.67
CA PRO A 108 -0.44 -18.79 -8.66
C PRO A 108 -0.39 -20.31 -8.83
N ASP A 109 -1.46 -20.99 -8.42
CA ASP A 109 -1.56 -22.46 -8.41
C ASP A 109 -2.22 -22.98 -9.71
N GLY A 110 -2.81 -22.09 -10.53
CA GLY A 110 -3.72 -22.43 -11.63
C GLY A 110 -3.13 -23.29 -12.75
N TRP A 111 -1.80 -23.44 -12.83
CA TRP A 111 -1.09 -24.24 -13.85
C TRP A 111 0.01 -25.15 -13.29
N GLU A 112 -0.06 -25.55 -12.01
CA GLU A 112 0.98 -26.39 -11.37
C GLU A 112 1.34 -27.65 -12.17
N GLU A 113 0.34 -28.28 -12.81
CA GLU A 113 0.55 -29.48 -13.64
C GLU A 113 1.44 -29.25 -14.87
N HIS A 114 1.59 -28.01 -15.31
CA HIS A 114 2.37 -27.63 -16.49
C HIS A 114 3.80 -27.18 -16.16
N PHE A 115 4.19 -27.10 -14.88
CA PHE A 115 5.50 -26.57 -14.47
C PHE A 115 6.69 -27.49 -14.81
N ASN A 116 6.46 -28.75 -15.25
CA ASN A 116 7.51 -29.69 -15.66
C ASN A 116 8.68 -29.84 -14.65
N GLY A 117 8.44 -29.59 -13.36
CA GLY A 117 9.45 -29.65 -12.31
C GLY A 117 10.26 -28.37 -12.07
N GLU A 118 9.89 -27.23 -12.66
CA GLU A 118 10.41 -25.91 -12.30
C GLU A 118 9.99 -25.54 -10.88
N THR A 119 10.97 -25.25 -10.01
CA THR A 119 10.78 -24.98 -8.58
C THR A 119 10.53 -23.51 -8.23
N ASP A 120 10.46 -22.61 -9.20
CA ASP A 120 10.21 -21.17 -8.99
C ASP A 120 8.71 -20.86 -8.93
N ALA A 121 7.99 -21.56 -8.06
CA ALA A 121 6.58 -21.26 -7.81
C ALA A 121 6.47 -19.92 -7.04
N LEU A 122 5.79 -18.95 -7.64
CA LEU A 122 5.41 -17.71 -6.97
C LEU A 122 4.59 -18.03 -5.72
N THR A 123 5.04 -17.61 -4.54
CA THR A 123 4.24 -17.83 -3.33
C THR A 123 2.98 -16.95 -3.34
N PRO A 124 1.91 -17.34 -2.63
CA PRO A 124 0.72 -16.51 -2.48
C PRO A 124 1.04 -15.10 -1.95
N GLU A 125 1.99 -14.98 -1.01
CA GLU A 125 2.40 -13.68 -0.44
C GLU A 125 3.08 -12.79 -1.47
N MET A 126 3.98 -13.35 -2.31
CA MET A 126 4.65 -12.59 -3.37
C MET A 126 3.65 -12.07 -4.40
N SER A 127 2.66 -12.90 -4.75
CA SER A 127 1.59 -12.50 -5.67
C SER A 127 0.67 -11.45 -5.06
N GLU A 128 0.38 -11.53 -3.76
CA GLU A 128 -0.39 -10.51 -3.06
C GLU A 128 0.35 -9.16 -3.03
N GLN A 129 1.64 -9.16 -2.69
CA GLN A 129 2.46 -7.94 -2.71
C GLN A 129 2.52 -7.31 -4.10
N PHE A 130 2.69 -8.12 -5.15
CA PHE A 130 2.66 -7.63 -6.53
C PHE A 130 1.33 -6.98 -6.88
N ARG A 131 0.20 -7.64 -6.58
CA ARG A 131 -1.14 -7.08 -6.83
C ARG A 131 -1.35 -5.75 -6.11
N GLN A 132 -0.91 -5.63 -4.85
CA GLN A 132 -0.98 -4.38 -4.10
C GLN A 132 -0.20 -3.25 -4.78
N GLN A 133 1.01 -3.52 -5.28
CA GLN A 133 1.79 -2.55 -6.03
C GLN A 133 1.07 -2.10 -7.32
N VAL A 134 0.45 -3.03 -8.05
CA VAL A 134 -0.32 -2.71 -9.26
C VAL A 134 -1.56 -1.86 -8.92
N TYR A 135 -2.29 -2.18 -7.85
CA TYR A 135 -3.45 -1.39 -7.41
C TYR A 135 -3.06 0.04 -7.04
N ALA A 136 -1.90 0.25 -6.42
CA ALA A 136 -1.38 1.58 -6.11
C ALA A 136 -1.09 2.43 -7.37
N LEU A 137 -0.88 1.83 -8.54
CA LEU A 137 -0.70 2.60 -9.79
C LEU A 137 -1.99 3.33 -10.20
N LEU A 138 -3.16 2.80 -9.82
CA LEU A 138 -4.45 3.36 -10.16
C LEU A 138 -4.90 4.47 -9.20
N THR A 139 -4.32 4.60 -8.00
CA THR A 139 -4.70 5.63 -7.01
C THR A 139 -4.09 6.99 -7.32
N PRO A 140 -4.86 8.11 -7.34
CA PRO A 140 -4.44 9.43 -7.83
C PRO A 140 -3.10 9.97 -7.29
N GLU A 141 -2.68 9.47 -6.12
CA GLU A 141 -1.44 9.80 -5.41
C GLU A 141 -0.15 9.32 -6.12
N SER A 142 -0.21 8.47 -7.15
CA SER A 142 1.01 7.95 -7.80
C SER A 142 1.80 8.96 -8.66
N HIS A 143 1.36 10.23 -8.76
CA HIS A 143 2.15 11.33 -9.34
C HIS A 143 2.72 12.32 -8.31
N THR A 144 2.33 12.19 -7.04
CA THR A 144 2.88 12.94 -5.92
C THR A 144 3.04 11.93 -4.80
N THR A 145 4.18 11.25 -4.72
CA THR A 145 4.51 10.55 -3.48
C THR A 145 4.53 11.61 -2.39
N SER A 146 3.41 11.71 -1.70
CA SER A 146 3.23 12.00 -0.30
C SER A 146 2.35 10.84 0.14
N SER A 147 2.98 9.69 0.39
CA SER A 147 2.28 8.56 1.00
C SER A 147 2.01 8.95 2.45
N GLU A 148 0.92 9.68 2.68
CA GLU A 148 0.52 10.09 4.02
C GLU A 148 0.00 8.85 4.77
N MET A 149 0.80 8.32 5.69
CA MET A 149 0.35 7.27 6.60
C MET A 149 -0.03 7.90 7.94
N ARG A 150 -1.26 7.63 8.42
CA ARG A 150 -1.72 8.02 9.75
C ARG A 150 -1.80 6.83 10.68
N LEU A 151 -1.15 6.93 11.83
CA LEU A 151 -1.18 5.91 12.88
C LEU A 151 -1.50 6.55 14.23
N THR A 152 -2.32 5.88 15.04
CA THR A 152 -2.50 6.24 16.45
C THR A 152 -1.47 5.48 17.27
N LEU A 153 -0.55 6.20 17.92
CA LEU A 153 0.39 5.62 18.87
C LEU A 153 -0.11 5.78 20.30
N GLN A 154 0.25 4.80 21.13
CA GLN A 154 0.06 4.78 22.56
C GLN A 154 1.33 4.25 23.22
N ASP A 155 1.51 4.49 24.51
CA ASP A 155 2.60 3.87 25.26
C ASP A 155 2.56 2.34 25.07
N TRP A 156 3.67 1.75 24.63
CA TRP A 156 3.74 0.31 24.36
C TRP A 156 3.70 -0.52 25.65
N GLN A 157 3.97 0.09 26.81
CA GLN A 157 3.96 -0.57 28.13
C GLN A 157 2.58 -0.63 28.79
N LEU A 158 1.48 -0.47 28.03
CA LEU A 158 0.09 -0.55 28.51
C LEU A 158 -0.34 -1.96 29.01
N GLY A 159 0.46 -2.62 29.86
CA GLY A 159 0.20 -3.92 30.47
C GLY A 159 0.46 -3.95 31.99
N GLU A 160 -0.58 -4.33 32.74
CA GLU A 160 -0.65 -4.75 34.16
C GLU A 160 -0.39 -3.73 35.30
N ALA A 161 0.01 -2.48 35.04
CA ALA A 161 0.13 -1.44 36.09
C ALA A 161 -0.95 -0.33 35.97
N GLU A 162 -1.24 0.36 37.08
CA GLU A 162 -1.94 1.66 37.03
C GLU A 162 -1.02 2.66 36.34
N ILE A 163 -1.40 3.06 35.13
CA ILE A 163 -0.64 3.99 34.30
C ILE A 163 -1.16 5.40 34.58
N PRO A 164 -0.28 6.40 34.81
CA PRO A 164 -0.70 7.78 34.97
C PRO A 164 -1.59 8.23 33.80
N GLU A 165 -2.65 8.99 34.08
CA GLU A 165 -3.58 9.46 33.03
C GLU A 165 -2.86 10.22 31.90
N GLU A 166 -1.76 10.91 32.21
CA GLU A 166 -0.89 11.61 31.25
C GLU A 166 -0.21 10.69 30.23
N ASP A 167 0.10 9.43 30.59
CA ASP A 167 0.76 8.46 29.72
C ASP A 167 -0.23 7.69 28.82
N CYS A 168 -1.53 7.83 29.10
CA CYS A 168 -2.62 7.24 28.31
C CYS A 168 -2.98 8.07 27.07
N GLN A 169 -2.36 9.25 26.88
CA GLN A 169 -2.68 10.14 25.77
C GLN A 169 -2.33 9.48 24.43
N PRO A 170 -3.29 9.34 23.49
CA PRO A 170 -3.00 8.89 22.14
C PRO A 170 -2.32 10.01 21.34
N TYR A 171 -1.34 9.63 20.53
CA TYR A 171 -0.69 10.53 19.57
C TYR A 171 -1.05 10.14 18.15
N GLN A 172 -1.20 11.14 17.27
CA GLN A 172 -1.37 10.93 15.84
C GLN A 172 -0.03 11.11 15.15
N VAL A 173 0.40 10.08 14.43
CA VAL A 173 1.62 10.11 13.63
C VAL A 173 1.26 10.23 12.16
N LYS A 174 1.86 11.20 11.49
CA LYS A 174 1.76 11.45 10.07
C LYS A 174 3.13 11.26 9.45
N VAL A 175 3.28 10.25 8.58
CA VAL A 175 4.49 10.05 7.80
C VAL A 175 4.26 10.61 6.40
N LEU A 176 5.13 11.51 5.94
CA LEU A 176 5.12 12.04 4.57
C LEU A 176 6.45 11.69 3.89
N ALA A 177 6.39 11.13 2.69
CA ALA A 177 7.57 10.88 1.88
C ALA A 177 7.53 11.77 0.65
N GLU A 178 8.15 12.96 0.70
CA GLU A 178 8.10 13.98 -0.35
C GLU A 178 9.51 14.41 -0.81
N ASN A 179 9.68 14.66 -2.11
CA ASN A 179 10.85 15.36 -2.66
C ASN A 179 12.23 14.86 -2.17
N LYS A 180 12.42 13.54 -2.13
CA LYS A 180 13.66 12.83 -1.71
C LYS A 180 13.95 12.83 -0.20
N ASN A 181 13.04 13.36 0.61
CA ASN A 181 13.12 13.33 2.07
C ASN A 181 11.94 12.52 2.64
N VAL A 182 12.13 11.96 3.84
CA VAL A 182 11.05 11.31 4.60
C VAL A 182 10.84 12.10 5.87
N GLN A 183 9.61 12.55 6.09
CA GLN A 183 9.19 13.31 7.26
C GLN A 183 8.21 12.48 8.08
N CYS A 184 8.32 12.57 9.39
CA CYS A 184 7.39 11.98 10.34
C CYS A 184 7.05 13.04 11.37
N GLU A 185 5.76 13.28 11.56
CA GLU A 185 5.24 14.28 12.47
C GLU A 185 4.31 13.61 13.47
N VAL A 186 4.51 13.89 14.77
CA VAL A 186 3.69 13.40 15.86
C VAL A 186 2.94 14.59 16.45
N THR A 187 1.62 14.48 16.48
CA THR A 187 0.73 15.49 17.04
C THR A 187 -0.03 14.92 18.23
N ASN A 188 -0.24 15.75 19.24
CA ASN A 188 -1.07 15.42 20.40
C ASN A 188 -2.57 15.57 20.09
N GLU A 189 -3.45 15.28 21.06
CA GLU A 189 -4.90 15.41 20.88
C GLU A 189 -5.38 16.83 20.54
N THR A 190 -4.61 17.87 20.89
CA THR A 190 -4.92 19.26 20.55
C THR A 190 -4.51 19.63 19.13
N GLY A 191 -3.87 18.71 18.39
CA GLY A 191 -3.34 18.93 17.05
C GLY A 191 -2.01 19.71 17.04
N THR A 192 -1.36 19.85 18.19
CA THR A 192 -0.05 20.50 18.30
C THR A 192 1.05 19.48 18.01
N THR A 193 1.97 19.83 17.12
CA THR A 193 3.18 19.05 16.84
C THR A 193 4.06 19.01 18.09
N CYS A 194 4.30 17.81 18.59
CA CYS A 194 5.13 17.59 19.78
C CYS A 194 6.43 16.86 19.46
N PHE A 195 6.52 16.23 18.29
CA PHE A 195 7.74 15.59 17.82
C PHE A 195 7.76 15.51 16.30
N GLY A 196 8.92 15.75 15.70
CA GLY A 196 9.13 15.69 14.26
C GLY A 196 10.43 14.99 13.94
N LEU A 197 10.47 14.29 12.81
CA LEU A 197 11.63 13.59 12.31
C LEU A 197 11.75 13.81 10.81
N ILE A 198 12.94 14.15 10.34
CA ILE A 198 13.25 14.31 8.93
C ILE A 198 14.48 13.48 8.58
N LEU A 199 14.35 12.60 7.59
CA LEU A 199 15.44 11.84 7.00
C LEU A 199 15.76 12.43 5.63
N GLU A 200 17.02 12.79 5.44
CA GLU A 200 17.52 13.34 4.18
C GLU A 200 18.99 12.99 3.94
N ILE A 201 19.47 13.32 2.75
CA ILE A 201 20.91 13.33 2.46
C ILE A 201 21.39 14.78 2.52
N ASP A 202 22.06 15.15 3.61
CA ASP A 202 22.69 16.47 3.74
C ASP A 202 24.20 16.36 3.57
N ARG A 203 24.78 17.26 2.76
CA ARG A 203 26.22 17.27 2.40
C ARG A 203 26.79 15.92 1.95
N GLY A 204 25.95 15.06 1.38
CA GLY A 204 26.34 13.75 0.86
C GLY A 204 26.41 12.62 1.88
N VAL A 205 25.93 12.83 3.11
CA VAL A 205 25.80 11.79 4.14
C VAL A 205 24.34 11.62 4.57
N PRO A 206 23.93 10.44 5.05
CA PRO A 206 22.62 10.26 5.68
C PRO A 206 22.50 11.14 6.92
N THR A 207 21.41 11.90 6.99
CA THR A 207 21.15 12.85 8.08
C THR A 207 19.74 12.65 8.62
N LEU A 208 19.64 12.76 9.94
CA LEU A 208 18.40 12.73 10.70
C LEU A 208 18.24 14.06 11.45
N HIS A 209 17.14 14.76 11.22
CA HIS A 209 16.75 15.92 12.02
C HIS A 209 15.62 15.51 12.98
N ILE A 210 15.74 15.91 14.24
CA ILE A 210 14.73 15.68 15.27
C ILE A 210 14.23 17.04 15.75
N ASP A 211 12.92 17.21 15.72
CA ASP A 211 12.16 18.32 16.29
C ASP A 211 11.38 17.81 17.51
N THR A 212 11.31 18.60 18.57
CA THR A 212 10.52 18.31 19.78
C THR A 212 9.35 19.28 19.97
N GLY A 213 8.85 19.88 18.88
CA GLY A 213 7.80 20.90 18.90
C GLY A 213 8.33 22.28 19.31
N SER A 214 9.64 22.50 19.18
CA SER A 214 10.33 23.77 19.48
C SER A 214 10.90 24.36 18.20
N ASP A 215 11.25 25.65 18.21
CA ASP A 215 11.91 26.31 17.07
C ASP A 215 13.37 25.86 16.86
N SER A 216 13.80 24.73 17.44
CA SER A 216 15.17 24.22 17.39
C SER A 216 15.21 22.74 17.00
N LEU A 217 16.13 22.41 16.09
CA LEU A 217 16.36 21.05 15.60
C LEU A 217 17.65 20.45 16.16
N LEU A 218 17.63 19.15 16.44
CA LEU A 218 18.84 18.35 16.60
C LEU A 218 19.18 17.70 15.26
N HIS A 219 20.39 17.94 14.76
CA HIS A 219 20.89 17.29 13.55
C HIS A 219 21.84 16.15 13.91
N ILE A 220 21.66 15.00 13.26
CA ILE A 220 22.47 13.80 13.44
C ILE A 220 22.95 13.35 12.07
N HIS A 221 24.25 13.43 11.81
CA HIS A 221 24.86 12.97 10.57
C HIS A 221 25.58 11.63 10.77
N ALA A 222 25.38 10.68 9.87
CA ALA A 222 26.17 9.46 9.80
C ALA A 222 27.49 9.73 9.07
N ALA A 223 28.50 10.21 9.80
CA ALA A 223 29.79 10.64 9.27
C ALA A 223 30.95 10.18 10.16
N HIS A 224 32.15 10.09 9.58
CA HIS A 224 33.39 9.75 10.31
C HIS A 224 33.34 8.42 11.08
N ASP A 225 32.72 7.39 10.50
CA ASP A 225 32.50 6.08 11.11
C ASP A 225 31.66 6.11 12.40
N GLY A 226 30.83 7.16 12.58
CA GLY A 226 29.97 7.31 13.74
C GLY A 226 28.81 8.28 13.52
N LEU A 227 28.33 8.87 14.63
CA LEU A 227 27.28 9.88 14.64
C LEU A 227 27.88 11.24 15.02
N VAL A 228 27.62 12.24 14.20
CA VAL A 228 27.93 13.64 14.49
C VAL A 228 26.64 14.33 14.89
N LEU A 229 26.56 14.75 16.15
CA LEU A 229 25.42 15.49 16.69
C LEU A 229 25.75 16.98 16.66
N THR A 230 24.88 17.77 16.05
CA THR A 230 25.01 19.23 16.03
C THR A 230 23.69 19.88 16.43
N PRO A 231 23.72 20.91 17.28
CA PRO A 231 22.53 21.70 17.58
C PRO A 231 22.18 22.60 16.39
N ASP A 232 20.98 23.18 16.42
CA ASP A 232 20.40 23.95 15.31
C ASP A 232 21.22 25.18 14.88
N ALA A 233 21.96 25.80 15.82
CA ALA A 233 22.75 27.00 15.54
C ALA A 233 24.16 26.92 16.14
N PRO A 234 25.15 27.64 15.58
CA PRO A 234 26.51 27.66 16.12
C PRO A 234 26.64 28.21 17.55
N SER A 235 25.65 28.98 18.01
CA SER A 235 25.58 29.51 19.37
C SER A 235 24.93 28.53 20.36
N HIS A 236 24.24 27.51 19.86
CA HIS A 236 23.59 26.50 20.68
C HIS A 236 24.62 25.46 21.14
N GLY A 237 24.42 24.93 22.34
CA GLY A 237 25.28 23.92 22.94
C GLY A 237 24.49 22.69 23.36
N PHE A 238 25.12 21.78 24.09
CA PHE A 238 24.42 20.73 24.83
C PHE A 238 24.44 21.08 26.32
N GLU A 239 23.31 20.86 26.99
CA GLU A 239 23.12 21.09 28.42
C GLU A 239 22.73 19.78 29.12
N ASP A 240 22.92 19.72 30.43
CA ASP A 240 22.49 18.57 31.23
C ASP A 240 20.96 18.43 31.17
N ALA A 241 20.49 17.22 30.84
CA ALA A 241 19.08 16.88 30.87
C ALA A 241 18.55 16.92 32.32
N PRO A 242 17.29 17.35 32.54
CA PRO A 242 16.64 17.19 33.84
C PRO A 242 16.70 15.74 34.32
N VAL A 243 16.94 15.54 35.62
CA VAL A 243 16.96 14.19 36.22
C VAL A 243 15.54 13.80 36.59
N ASP A 244 14.89 13.03 35.72
CA ASP A 244 13.49 12.63 35.83
C ASP A 244 13.25 11.25 35.19
N ARG A 245 11.98 10.87 35.03
CA ARG A 245 11.60 9.58 34.45
C ARG A 245 12.02 9.42 32.98
N PHE A 246 12.12 10.52 32.23
CA PHE A 246 12.47 10.51 30.81
C PHE A 246 13.98 10.45 30.58
N SER A 247 14.77 10.88 31.56
CA SER A 247 16.23 10.72 31.57
C SER A 247 16.70 9.47 32.32
N TYR A 248 15.80 8.51 32.59
CA TYR A 248 16.08 7.30 33.38
C TYR A 248 16.68 7.60 34.76
N ASN A 249 16.37 8.77 35.33
CA ASN A 249 16.96 9.31 36.55
C ASN A 249 18.51 9.39 36.49
N SER A 250 19.07 9.57 35.30
CA SER A 250 20.52 9.66 35.07
C SER A 250 20.97 11.11 34.93
N PRO A 251 22.00 11.55 35.67
CA PRO A 251 22.54 12.91 35.56
C PRO A 251 23.52 13.07 34.38
N SER A 252 23.73 12.04 33.56
CA SER A 252 24.75 12.03 32.51
C SER A 252 24.19 12.21 31.10
N LEU A 253 22.91 12.53 30.97
CA LEU A 253 22.25 12.73 29.68
C LEU A 253 22.24 14.21 29.31
N LEU A 254 22.28 14.49 28.02
CA LEU A 254 22.35 15.84 27.49
C LEU A 254 21.14 16.14 26.60
N VAL A 255 20.71 17.40 26.58
CA VAL A 255 19.70 17.94 25.65
C VAL A 255 20.28 19.09 24.84
N PRO A 256 19.75 19.39 23.65
CA PRO A 256 20.10 20.62 22.93
C PRO A 256 19.72 21.85 23.77
N GLY A 257 20.70 22.71 24.05
CA GLY A 257 20.49 24.01 24.68
C GLY A 257 20.19 25.09 23.64
N VAL A 258 19.39 26.09 24.02
CA VAL A 258 19.04 27.27 23.19
C VAL A 258 19.90 28.46 23.60
#